data_AF-A0A5A7YBJ1-F1
#
_entry.id   AF-A0A5A7YBJ1-F1
#
_cell.length_a   1.000
_cell.length_b   1.000
_cell.length_c   1.000
_cell.angle_alpha   90.00
_cell.angle_beta   90.00
_cell.angle_gamma   90.00
#
_symmetry.space_group_name_H-M   'P 1'
#
loop_
_entity.id
_entity.type
_entity.pdbx_description
1 polymer ?
#
loop_
_entity_poly.entity_id
_entity_poly.type
_entity_poly.pdbx_seq_one_letter_code
_entity_poly.pdbx_strand_id
1 'polypeptide(L)'
;MDRVRGGRKVFLRLHDGGHSAYASRAALNHANVTGPVDLGPLAEVECDEDGRPTGGLHEEAVDLVGNALPQPPLSERVTAARELFRRMAATGLTATHALDFSEHHLDVLKALDEADQLPLFYRFSPV
;
A
#
# COMPACT_ATOMS: atom_id res chain seq x y z
N MET A 1 18.45 4.42 4.95
CA MET A 1 17.48 5.40 4.39
C MET A 1 17.77 6.86 4.76
N ASP A 2 18.52 7.14 5.83
CA ASP A 2 18.78 8.51 6.31
C ASP A 2 19.61 9.42 5.39
N ARG A 3 20.20 8.87 4.30
CA ARG A 3 20.88 9.67 3.26
C ARG A 3 19.93 10.22 2.19
N VAL A 4 18.66 9.80 2.16
CA VAL A 4 17.65 10.38 1.25
C VAL A 4 17.20 11.72 1.85
N ARG A 5 17.67 12.82 1.24
CA ARG A 5 17.45 14.23 1.63
C ARG A 5 16.20 14.52 2.48
N GLY A 6 16.41 15.00 3.71
CA GLY A 6 15.58 16.05 4.33
C GLY A 6 14.33 15.62 5.11
N GLY A 7 14.38 14.56 5.92
CA GLY A 7 13.30 14.25 6.87
C GLY A 7 11.95 13.91 6.22
N ARG A 8 11.95 13.59 4.92
CA ARG A 8 10.75 13.18 4.19
C ARG A 8 10.37 11.76 4.56
N LYS A 9 9.07 11.49 4.62
CA LYS A 9 8.53 10.14 4.74
C LYS A 9 8.78 9.40 3.43
N VAL A 10 9.65 8.40 3.47
CA VAL A 10 9.94 7.50 2.36
C VAL A 10 9.57 6.08 2.78
N PHE A 11 8.90 5.37 1.89
CA PHE A 11 8.55 3.96 2.03
C PHE A 11 8.75 3.28 0.68
N LEU A 12 9.56 2.23 0.66
CA LEU A 12 9.92 1.48 -0.53
C LEU A 12 9.55 0.02 -0.29
N ARG A 13 8.47 -0.42 -0.93
CA ARG A 13 8.10 -1.85 -0.96
C ARG A 13 8.98 -2.56 -1.97
N LEU A 14 9.62 -3.66 -1.57
CA LEU A 14 10.49 -4.45 -2.43
C LEU A 14 9.66 -5.39 -3.32
N HIS A 15 10.26 -5.82 -4.43
CA HIS A 15 9.60 -6.66 -5.43
C HIS A 15 9.75 -8.16 -5.10
N ASP A 16 9.47 -8.53 -3.85
CA ASP A 16 9.51 -9.91 -3.34
C ASP A 16 8.10 -10.45 -3.04
N GLY A 17 7.07 -9.92 -3.70
CA GLY A 17 5.67 -10.15 -3.33
C GLY A 17 5.14 -9.14 -2.32
N GLY A 18 5.97 -8.16 -1.90
CA GLY A 18 5.57 -7.13 -0.96
C GLY A 18 5.78 -7.52 0.50
N HIS A 19 6.49 -8.62 0.75
CA HIS A 19 6.83 -9.12 2.08
C HIS A 19 7.98 -8.34 2.71
N SER A 20 8.74 -7.56 1.93
CA SER A 20 9.79 -6.71 2.47
C SER A 20 9.63 -5.26 2.07
N ALA A 21 9.99 -4.35 2.98
CA ALA A 21 10.04 -2.92 2.70
C ALA A 21 11.13 -2.20 3.49
N TYR A 22 11.51 -1.03 2.97
CA TYR A 22 12.33 -0.07 3.70
C TYR A 22 11.56 1.22 3.96
N ALA A 23 11.56 1.64 5.22
CA ALA A 23 10.98 2.90 5.65
C ALA A 23 12.06 3.86 6.17
N SER A 24 11.92 5.15 5.86
CA SER A 24 12.70 6.20 6.51
C SER A 24 12.30 6.34 7.99
N ARG A 25 13.21 6.88 8.82
CA ARG A 25 12.89 7.19 10.24
C ARG A 25 11.67 8.11 10.39
N ALA A 26 11.48 9.06 9.47
CA ALA A 26 10.31 9.93 9.46
C ALA A 26 9.00 9.17 9.18
N ALA A 27 9.04 8.13 8.35
CA ALA A 27 7.90 7.25 8.09
C ALA A 27 7.59 6.35 9.30
N LEU A 28 8.61 5.75 9.90
CA LEU A 28 8.48 4.93 11.12
C LEU A 28 7.88 5.74 12.28
N ASN A 29 8.40 6.94 12.53
CA ASN A 29 7.85 7.84 13.55
C ASN A 29 6.40 8.23 13.27
N HIS A 30 6.03 8.41 12.00
CA HIS A 30 4.65 8.70 11.64
C HIS A 30 3.71 7.53 11.91
N ALA A 31 4.21 6.30 11.74
CA ALA A 31 3.53 5.06 12.09
C ALA A 31 3.61 4.71 13.59
N ASN A 32 4.18 5.58 14.43
CA ASN A 32 4.46 5.34 15.85
C ASN A 32 5.36 4.12 16.13
N VAL A 33 6.21 3.75 15.17
CA VAL A 33 7.22 2.68 15.32
C VAL A 33 8.52 3.31 15.78
N THR A 34 8.75 3.34 17.10
CA THR A 34 9.95 3.94 17.72
C THR A 34 10.91 2.92 18.33
N GLY A 35 10.56 1.63 18.28
CA GLY A 35 11.29 0.53 18.88
C GLY A 35 10.81 -0.81 18.32
N PRO A 36 11.20 -1.93 18.97
CA PRO A 36 10.74 -3.26 18.58
C PRO A 36 9.22 -3.36 18.73
N VAL A 37 8.57 -3.97 17.75
CA VAL A 37 7.14 -4.26 17.77
C VAL A 37 6.97 -5.76 17.61
N ASP A 38 6.28 -6.39 18.56
CA ASP A 38 5.91 -7.81 18.45
C ASP A 38 4.63 -7.91 17.61
N LEU A 39 4.77 -8.48 16.42
CA LEU A 39 3.69 -8.73 15.46
C LEU A 39 3.48 -10.23 15.23
N GLY A 40 4.13 -11.08 16.03
CA GLY A 40 4.16 -12.54 15.84
C GLY A 40 5.44 -13.03 15.14
N PRO A 41 5.55 -14.34 14.92
CA PRO A 41 6.82 -15.00 14.59
C PRO A 41 7.33 -14.76 13.16
N LEU A 42 6.48 -14.24 12.27
CA LEU A 42 6.82 -14.01 10.86
C LEU A 42 7.13 -12.54 10.56
N ALA A 43 6.57 -11.62 11.34
CA ALA A 43 6.75 -10.19 11.14
C ALA A 43 7.90 -9.62 11.97
N GLU A 44 8.69 -8.76 11.33
CA GLU A 44 9.86 -8.16 11.97
C GLU A 44 10.03 -6.70 11.56
N VAL A 45 10.28 -5.85 12.57
CA VAL A 45 10.87 -4.53 12.39
C VAL A 45 12.35 -4.64 12.76
N GLU A 46 13.23 -4.52 11.77
CA GLU A 46 14.67 -4.62 11.97
C GLU A 46 15.15 -3.50 12.91
N CYS A 47 15.77 -3.87 14.02
CA CYS A 47 16.30 -2.95 15.02
C CYS A 47 17.82 -3.12 15.19
N ASP A 48 18.52 -2.03 15.52
CA ASP A 48 19.93 -2.07 15.87
C ASP A 48 20.17 -2.61 17.29
N GLU A 49 21.45 -2.69 17.71
CA GLU A 49 21.85 -3.17 19.04
C GLU A 49 21.27 -2.33 20.19
N ASP A 50 20.91 -1.07 19.93
CA ASP A 50 20.27 -0.16 20.89
C ASP A 50 18.73 -0.28 20.88
N GLY A 51 18.18 -1.19 20.08
CA GLY A 51 16.74 -1.39 19.91
C GLY A 51 16.06 -0.31 19.06
N ARG A 52 16.80 0.44 18.24
CA ARG A 52 16.22 1.46 17.35
C ARG A 52 15.91 0.87 15.98
N PRO A 53 14.72 1.14 15.41
CA PRO A 53 14.38 0.68 14.07
C PRO A 53 15.37 1.20 13.01
N THR A 54 15.99 0.28 12.27
CA THR A 54 16.92 0.60 11.15
C THR A 54 16.15 0.98 9.89
N GLY A 55 14.88 0.57 9.83
CA GLY A 55 13.94 0.83 8.74
C GLY A 55 13.67 -0.37 7.85
N GLY A 56 14.27 -1.53 8.09
CA GLY A 56 13.88 -2.80 7.47
C GLY A 56 12.56 -3.30 8.06
N LEU A 57 11.65 -3.76 7.20
CA LEU A 57 10.33 -4.28 7.56
C LEU A 57 10.09 -5.60 6.81
N HIS A 58 9.59 -6.61 7.52
CA HIS A 58 9.25 -7.92 6.98
C HIS A 58 7.83 -8.36 7.36
N GLU A 59 7.16 -9.04 6.41
CA GLU A 59 5.80 -9.57 6.51
C GLU A 59 4.79 -8.51 6.97
N GLU A 60 4.01 -8.76 8.03
CA GLU A 60 2.98 -7.85 8.52
C GLU A 60 3.54 -6.50 9.00
N ALA A 61 4.85 -6.39 9.28
CA ALA A 61 5.48 -5.11 9.59
C ALA A 61 5.45 -4.14 8.40
N VAL A 62 5.42 -4.65 7.18
CA VAL A 62 5.30 -3.86 5.94
C VAL A 62 3.96 -3.11 5.92
N ASP A 63 2.88 -3.81 6.22
CA ASP A 63 1.53 -3.24 6.20
C ASP A 63 1.26 -2.35 7.42
N LEU A 64 1.86 -2.66 8.59
CA LEU A 64 1.83 -1.77 9.77
C LEU A 64 2.27 -0.36 9.41
N VAL A 65 3.42 -0.22 8.74
CA VAL A 65 3.96 1.08 8.36
C VAL A 65 3.29 1.62 7.09
N GLY A 66 3.01 0.78 6.11
CA GLY A 66 2.39 1.16 4.84
C GLY A 66 1.01 1.78 5.01
N ASN A 67 0.17 1.21 5.88
CA ASN A 67 -1.20 1.69 6.11
C ASN A 67 -1.26 2.98 6.92
N ALA A 68 -0.25 3.25 7.76
CA ALA A 68 -0.16 4.49 8.52
C ALA A 68 0.27 5.70 7.65
N LEU A 69 0.81 5.46 6.46
CA LEU A 69 1.26 6.53 5.58
C LEU A 69 0.09 7.18 4.84
N PRO A 70 0.18 8.50 4.55
CA PRO A 70 -0.86 9.20 3.81
C PRO A 70 -1.10 8.57 2.44
N GLN A 71 -2.34 8.18 2.19
CA GLN A 71 -2.79 7.74 0.87
C GLN A 71 -3.04 8.96 -0.04
N PRO A 72 -2.85 8.84 -1.36
CA PRO A 72 -3.26 9.88 -2.30
C PRO A 72 -4.76 10.20 -2.16
N PRO A 73 -5.19 11.44 -2.45
CA PRO A 73 -6.61 11.80 -2.41
C PRO A 73 -7.46 10.87 -3.27
N LEU A 74 -8.71 10.63 -2.86
CA LEU A 74 -9.64 9.75 -3.58
C LEU A 74 -9.76 10.12 -5.07
N SER A 75 -9.82 11.42 -5.40
CA SER A 75 -9.93 11.91 -6.78
C SER A 75 -8.74 11.49 -7.66
N GLU A 76 -7.52 11.48 -7.12
CA GLU A 76 -6.33 11.04 -7.84
C GLU A 76 -6.37 9.53 -8.07
N ARG A 77 -6.77 8.77 -7.04
CA ARG A 77 -6.91 7.32 -7.11
C ARG A 77 -7.97 6.90 -8.13
N VAL A 78 -9.12 7.59 -8.15
CA VAL A 78 -10.20 7.41 -9.14
C VAL A 78 -9.69 7.71 -10.56
N THR A 79 -8.94 8.81 -10.74
CA THR A 79 -8.38 9.17 -12.04
C THR A 79 -7.41 8.10 -12.55
N ALA A 80 -6.50 7.63 -11.68
CA ALA A 80 -5.53 6.59 -12.03
C ALA A 80 -6.21 5.25 -12.34
N ALA A 81 -7.20 4.84 -11.53
CA ALA A 81 -7.95 3.60 -11.74
C ALA A 81 -8.73 3.63 -13.06
N ARG A 82 -9.42 4.74 -13.36
CA ARG A 82 -10.14 4.91 -14.63
C ARG A 82 -9.23 4.76 -15.84
N GLU A 83 -8.04 5.37 -15.79
CA GLU A 83 -7.06 5.27 -16.87
C GLU A 83 -6.55 3.84 -17.05
N LEU A 84 -6.26 3.15 -15.95
CA LEU A 84 -5.87 1.74 -15.97
C LEU A 84 -6.97 0.86 -16.58
N PHE A 85 -8.21 1.00 -16.12
CA PHE A 85 -9.33 0.20 -16.62
C PHE A 85 -9.64 0.49 -18.09
N ARG A 86 -9.49 1.74 -18.55
CA ARG A 86 -9.57 2.06 -19.99
C ARG A 86 -8.50 1.35 -20.80
N ARG A 87 -7.26 1.31 -20.31
CA ARG A 87 -6.16 0.61 -21.01
C ARG A 87 -6.40 -0.89 -21.06
N MET A 88 -6.90 -1.48 -19.98
CA MET A 88 -7.30 -2.89 -19.94
C MET A 88 -8.46 -3.17 -20.92
N ALA A 89 -9.49 -2.33 -20.95
CA ALA A 89 -10.58 -2.46 -21.92
C ALA A 89 -10.08 -2.37 -23.38
N ALA A 90 -9.11 -1.50 -23.65
CA ALA A 90 -8.50 -1.35 -24.96
C ALA A 90 -7.71 -2.61 -25.41
N THR A 91 -7.31 -3.49 -24.50
CA THR A 91 -6.71 -4.80 -24.85
C THR A 91 -7.74 -5.91 -25.05
N GLY A 92 -9.05 -5.60 -25.00
CA GLY A 92 -10.14 -6.56 -25.15
C GLY A 92 -10.56 -7.26 -23.84
N LEU A 93 -10.02 -6.85 -22.69
CA LEU A 93 -10.55 -7.31 -21.40
C LEU A 93 -11.94 -6.69 -21.19
N THR A 94 -12.88 -7.48 -20.68
CA THR A 94 -14.26 -7.03 -20.43
C THR A 94 -14.69 -7.20 -18.98
N ALA A 95 -13.96 -8.01 -18.20
CA ALA A 95 -14.23 -8.26 -16.80
C ALA A 95 -12.94 -8.53 -16.00
N THR A 96 -12.97 -8.24 -14.70
CA THR A 96 -11.89 -8.51 -13.74
C THR A 96 -12.44 -9.11 -12.46
N HIS A 97 -11.66 -10.04 -11.88
CA HIS A 97 -11.91 -10.57 -10.54
C HIS A 97 -10.80 -10.13 -9.60
N ALA A 98 -11.17 -9.39 -8.55
CA ALA A 98 -10.28 -9.05 -7.45
C ALA A 98 -10.26 -10.21 -6.46
N LEU A 99 -9.06 -10.76 -6.26
CA LEU A 99 -8.78 -11.80 -5.27
C LEU A 99 -8.28 -11.22 -3.94
N ASP A 100 -8.01 -9.91 -3.91
CA ASP A 100 -7.78 -9.15 -2.70
C ASP A 100 -8.95 -8.18 -2.46
N PHE A 101 -9.24 -7.91 -1.19
CA PHE A 101 -10.28 -6.97 -0.80
C PHE A 101 -9.70 -5.99 0.22
N SER A 102 -9.82 -4.70 -0.07
CA SER A 102 -9.55 -3.63 0.89
C SER A 102 -10.65 -2.57 0.80
N GLU A 103 -11.00 -1.96 1.94
CA GLU A 103 -12.01 -0.88 1.98
C GLU A 103 -11.59 0.30 1.08
N HIS A 104 -10.29 0.57 1.02
CA HIS A 104 -9.75 1.60 0.13
C HIS A 104 -10.07 1.33 -1.34
N HIS A 105 -10.02 0.08 -1.81
CA HIS A 105 -10.39 -0.27 -3.19
C HIS A 105 -11.88 -0.01 -3.45
N LEU A 106 -12.73 -0.28 -2.45
CA LEU A 106 -14.18 -0.12 -2.57
C LEU A 106 -14.59 1.34 -2.80
N ASP A 107 -13.98 2.31 -2.11
CA ASP A 107 -14.29 3.73 -2.29
C ASP A 107 -14.02 4.22 -3.71
N VAL A 108 -12.92 3.75 -4.31
CA VAL A 108 -12.55 4.08 -5.69
C VAL A 108 -13.55 3.48 -6.68
N LEU A 109 -13.94 2.23 -6.47
CA LEU A 109 -14.87 1.53 -7.35
C LEU A 109 -16.28 2.12 -7.25
N LYS A 110 -16.75 2.45 -6.04
CA LYS A 110 -18.02 3.16 -5.83
C LYS A 110 -18.03 4.51 -6.53
N ALA A 111 -16.97 5.31 -6.36
CA ALA A 111 -16.88 6.62 -7.01
C ALA A 111 -16.88 6.52 -8.56
N LEU A 112 -16.30 5.46 -9.13
CA LEU A 112 -16.36 5.20 -10.57
C LEU A 112 -17.73 4.72 -11.03
N ASP A 113 -18.38 3.86 -10.25
CA ASP A 113 -19.73 3.34 -10.53
C ASP A 113 -20.79 4.45 -10.48
N GLU A 114 -20.78 5.27 -9.43
CA GLU A 114 -21.66 6.44 -9.29
C GLU A 114 -21.51 7.46 -10.43
N ALA A 115 -20.33 7.53 -11.04
CA ALA A 115 -20.03 8.41 -12.17
C ALA A 115 -20.33 7.77 -13.54
N ASP A 116 -20.77 6.50 -13.60
CA ASP A 116 -20.90 5.70 -14.83
C ASP A 116 -19.58 5.65 -15.64
N GLN A 117 -18.45 5.55 -14.92
CA GLN A 117 -17.10 5.58 -15.47
C GLN A 117 -16.34 4.26 -15.30
N LEU A 118 -17.05 3.16 -15.03
CA LEU A 118 -16.47 1.83 -14.92
C LEU A 118 -16.45 1.17 -16.31
N PRO A 119 -15.30 1.04 -17.00
CA PRO A 119 -15.28 0.53 -18.38
C PRO A 119 -15.25 -1.01 -18.45
N LEU A 120 -15.25 -1.71 -17.30
CA LEU A 120 -15.12 -3.16 -17.17
C LEU A 120 -16.06 -3.67 -16.08
N PHE A 121 -16.55 -4.91 -16.21
CA PHE A 121 -17.26 -5.58 -15.12
C PHE A 121 -16.29 -5.98 -14.00
N TYR A 122 -16.54 -5.55 -12.76
CA TYR A 122 -15.68 -5.85 -11.62
C TYR A 122 -16.37 -6.75 -10.61
N ARG A 123 -15.69 -7.81 -10.14
CA ARG A 123 -16.21 -8.74 -9.12
C ARG A 123 -15.18 -8.97 -8.01
N PHE A 124 -15.63 -9.09 -6.78
CA PHE A 124 -14.83 -9.50 -5.62
C PHE A 124 -15.03 -10.99 -5.30
N SER A 125 -13.99 -11.68 -4.85
CA SER A 125 -14.05 -13.09 -4.45
C SER A 125 -13.06 -13.40 -3.32
N PRO A 126 -13.40 -14.26 -2.34
CA PRO A 126 -14.74 -14.80 -2.07
C PRO A 126 -15.66 -13.73 -1.45
N VAL A 127 -16.97 -13.92 -1.61
CA VAL A 127 -18.01 -13.18 -0.87
C VAL A 127 -18.43 -13.97 0.35
#